data_AF-A0A0L0NRA2-F1
#
_entry.id   AF-A0A0L0NRA2-F1
#
_cell.length_a   1.000
_cell.length_b   1.000
_cell.length_c   1.000
_cell.angle_alpha   90.00
_cell.angle_beta   90.00
_cell.angle_gamma   90.00
#
_symmetry.space_group_name_H-M   'P 1'
#
loop_
_entity.id
_entity.type
_entity.pdbx_description
1 polymer ?
#
loop_
_entity_poly.entity_id
_entity_poly.type
_entity_poly.pdbx_seq_one_letter_code
_entity_poly.pdbx_strand_id
1 'polypeptide(L)'
;MTELAEALTKLADNEQAMGDAEKEVEIFRIKRLQGIYKNRSSITKTIPQFWYIVLAQNDDFCEYIRPEDLKYIESITDIYVDYPIAENGDAEKYRDFSITFSFGPDGNVPEQTVTKHFNVKDEEGEAKLYSEPVDVEWPEELKDICPATIRENKLGDNYTTEEKKRYRQGMKSLFAWFEWTGKKPNKEFRSGEDLARMIVDDLFPNAVHYYSEAMNNDQESEAEDSSEGEELDLSEDEPDKKKQKVDETQ
;
A
#
# COMPACT_ATOMS: atom_id res chain seq x y z
N MET A 1 48.16 20.48 -7.86
CA MET A 1 47.00 20.54 -8.78
C MET A 1 46.86 19.25 -9.59
N THR A 2 47.94 18.68 -10.13
CA THR A 2 47.93 17.39 -10.84
C THR A 2 47.55 16.19 -9.96
N GLU A 3 48.08 16.07 -8.74
CA GLU A 3 47.73 14.95 -7.84
C GLU A 3 46.26 14.96 -7.40
N LEU A 4 45.70 16.15 -7.13
CA LEU A 4 44.28 16.30 -6.79
C LEU A 4 43.39 15.92 -7.97
N ALA A 5 43.72 16.39 -9.19
CA ALA A 5 42.96 16.04 -10.38
C ALA A 5 42.98 14.53 -10.64
N GLU A 6 44.13 13.88 -10.48
CA GLU A 6 44.25 12.42 -10.63
C GLU A 6 43.44 11.66 -9.56
N ALA A 7 43.47 12.11 -8.31
CA ALA A 7 42.67 11.51 -7.25
C ALA A 7 41.16 11.64 -7.52
N LEU A 8 40.70 12.80 -7.99
CA LEU A 8 39.30 13.03 -8.34
C LEU A 8 38.84 12.15 -9.51
N THR A 9 39.69 11.93 -10.53
CA THR A 9 39.38 10.97 -11.61
C THR A 9 39.22 9.55 -11.07
N LYS A 10 40.15 9.09 -10.21
CA LYS A 10 40.06 7.75 -9.61
C LYS A 10 38.82 7.57 -8.75
N LEU A 11 38.41 8.61 -8.01
CA LEU A 11 37.18 8.60 -7.25
C LEU A 11 35.96 8.51 -8.17
N ALA A 12 35.91 9.29 -9.26
CA ALA A 12 34.83 9.22 -10.23
C ALA A 12 34.70 7.82 -10.87
N ASP A 13 35.82 7.18 -11.22
CA ASP A 13 35.83 5.80 -11.74
C ASP A 13 35.32 4.80 -10.70
N ASN A 14 35.67 5.00 -9.41
CA ASN A 14 35.20 4.16 -8.31
C ASN A 14 33.70 4.31 -8.04
N GLU A 15 33.17 5.54 -8.06
CA GLU A 15 31.73 5.80 -7.92
C GLU A 15 30.93 5.16 -9.08
N GLN A 16 31.45 5.23 -10.31
CA GLN A 16 30.82 4.55 -11.45
C GLN A 16 30.79 3.04 -11.26
N ALA A 17 31.90 2.44 -10.82
CA ALA A 17 31.96 1.01 -10.55
C ALA A 17 31.00 0.56 -9.44
N MET A 18 30.80 1.40 -8.42
CA MET A 18 29.80 1.16 -7.38
C MET A 18 28.38 1.18 -7.95
N GLY A 19 28.03 2.19 -8.75
CA GLY A 19 26.71 2.28 -9.39
C GLY A 19 26.42 1.10 -10.34
N ASP A 20 27.43 0.64 -11.09
CA ASP A 20 27.31 -0.53 -11.96
C ASP A 20 27.05 -1.81 -11.13
N ALA A 21 27.77 -1.98 -10.02
CA ALA A 21 27.59 -3.13 -9.13
C ALA A 21 26.21 -3.14 -8.45
N GLU A 22 25.72 -1.99 -7.97
CA GLU A 22 24.38 -1.86 -7.38
C GLU A 22 23.28 -2.21 -8.39
N LYS A 23 23.42 -1.73 -9.63
CA LYS A 23 22.52 -2.05 -10.74
C LYS A 23 22.49 -3.56 -11.03
N GLU A 24 23.64 -4.22 -11.07
CA GLU A 24 23.73 -5.67 -11.29
C GLU A 24 23.03 -6.46 -10.17
N VAL A 25 23.25 -6.06 -8.91
CA VAL A 25 22.61 -6.67 -7.75
C VAL A 25 21.09 -6.51 -7.80
N GLU A 26 20.59 -5.33 -8.15
CA GLU A 26 19.15 -5.08 -8.21
C GLU A 26 18.49 -5.89 -9.34
N ILE A 27 19.09 -5.92 -10.53
CA ILE A 27 18.60 -6.75 -11.65
C ILE A 27 18.57 -8.23 -11.23
N PHE A 28 19.61 -8.71 -10.56
CA PHE A 28 19.64 -10.09 -10.06
C PHE A 28 18.54 -10.34 -9.04
N ARG A 29 18.37 -9.45 -8.07
CA ARG A 29 17.31 -9.52 -7.05
C ARG A 29 15.93 -9.59 -7.71
N ILE A 30 15.61 -8.66 -8.61
CA ILE A 30 14.33 -8.62 -9.33
C ILE A 30 14.06 -9.95 -10.04
N LYS A 31 15.03 -10.45 -10.85
CA LYS A 31 14.88 -11.72 -11.59
C LYS A 31 14.63 -12.91 -10.67
N ARG A 32 15.25 -12.93 -9.48
CA ARG A 32 15.06 -14.00 -8.50
C ARG A 32 13.70 -13.90 -7.79
N LEU A 33 13.26 -12.69 -7.48
CA LEU A 33 12.03 -12.45 -6.73
C LEU A 33 10.76 -12.53 -7.59
N GLN A 34 10.80 -12.15 -8.87
CA GLN A 34 9.59 -12.06 -9.71
C GLN A 34 8.78 -13.38 -9.73
N GLY A 35 9.47 -14.51 -9.93
CA GLY A 35 8.83 -15.83 -9.90
C GLY A 35 8.31 -16.24 -8.51
N ILE A 36 8.99 -15.81 -7.44
CA ILE A 36 8.55 -16.05 -6.06
C ILE A 36 7.28 -15.24 -5.77
N TYR A 37 7.25 -13.97 -6.17
CA TYR A 37 6.07 -13.12 -6.02
C TYR A 37 4.88 -13.60 -6.86
N LYS A 38 5.12 -14.16 -8.04
CA LYS A 38 4.08 -14.81 -8.85
C LYS A 38 3.44 -15.99 -8.12
N ASN A 39 4.27 -16.86 -7.52
CA ASN A 39 3.78 -17.96 -6.70
C ASN A 39 3.05 -17.44 -5.45
N ARG A 40 3.58 -16.40 -4.78
CA ARG A 40 2.91 -15.78 -3.63
C ARG A 40 1.52 -15.24 -4.00
N SER A 41 1.39 -14.50 -5.10
CA SER A 41 0.11 -13.98 -5.60
C SER A 41 -0.90 -15.11 -5.86
N SER A 42 -0.46 -16.24 -6.42
CA SER A 42 -1.36 -17.40 -6.63
C SER A 42 -1.91 -17.99 -5.33
N ILE A 43 -1.18 -17.86 -4.21
CA ILE A 43 -1.63 -18.32 -2.89
C ILE A 43 -2.50 -17.25 -2.23
N THR A 44 -2.10 -15.98 -2.24
CA THR A 44 -2.86 -14.92 -1.59
C THR A 44 -4.23 -14.70 -2.23
N LYS A 45 -4.37 -14.98 -3.54
CA LYS A 45 -5.68 -14.99 -4.23
C LYS A 45 -6.68 -16.00 -3.68
N THR A 46 -6.23 -17.05 -3.00
CA THR A 46 -7.15 -18.02 -2.38
C THR A 46 -7.59 -17.60 -0.98
N ILE A 47 -7.06 -16.50 -0.44
CA ILE A 47 -7.36 -15.99 0.89
C ILE A 47 -8.39 -14.86 0.73
N PRO A 48 -9.62 -15.01 1.25
CA PRO A 48 -10.65 -13.97 1.17
C PRO A 48 -10.16 -12.67 1.81
N GLN A 49 -10.49 -11.54 1.19
CA GLN A 49 -10.19 -10.19 1.70
C GLN A 49 -8.71 -9.93 2.03
N PHE A 50 -7.77 -10.72 1.49
CA PHE A 50 -6.34 -10.57 1.79
C PHE A 50 -5.85 -9.14 1.60
N TRP A 51 -6.08 -8.56 0.41
CA TRP A 51 -5.62 -7.19 0.13
C TRP A 51 -6.41 -6.11 0.89
N TYR A 52 -7.69 -6.33 1.15
CA TYR A 52 -8.47 -5.43 2.01
C TYR A 52 -7.84 -5.32 3.40
N ILE A 53 -7.55 -6.46 4.03
CA ILE A 53 -6.93 -6.52 5.36
C ILE A 53 -5.53 -5.88 5.34
N VAL A 54 -4.72 -6.19 4.33
CA VAL A 54 -3.37 -5.61 4.18
C VAL A 54 -3.42 -4.09 4.06
N LEU A 55 -4.31 -3.56 3.22
CA LEU A 55 -4.45 -2.12 3.02
C LEU A 55 -5.00 -1.41 4.26
N ALA A 56 -5.89 -2.07 5.01
CA ALA A 56 -6.45 -1.51 6.24
C ALA A 56 -5.45 -1.52 7.41
N GLN A 57 -4.54 -2.50 7.46
CA GLN A 57 -3.50 -2.60 8.49
C GLN A 57 -2.35 -1.61 8.30
N ASN A 58 -2.15 -1.11 7.08
CA ASN A 58 -1.15 -0.08 6.81
C ASN A 58 -1.77 1.31 7.05
N ASP A 59 -1.40 1.94 8.16
CA ASP A 59 -1.96 3.23 8.59
C ASP A 59 -1.72 4.36 7.55
N ASP A 60 -0.58 4.33 6.86
CA ASP A 60 -0.18 5.37 5.91
C ASP A 60 -0.99 5.32 4.59
N PHE A 61 -1.45 4.14 4.17
CA PHE A 61 -2.20 3.98 2.91
C PHE A 61 -3.46 4.85 2.89
N CYS A 62 -4.15 4.94 4.03
CA CYS A 62 -5.37 5.73 4.18
C CYS A 62 -5.15 7.23 3.97
N GLU A 63 -3.91 7.74 4.09
CA GLU A 63 -3.59 9.15 3.87
C GLU A 63 -3.64 9.57 2.40
N TYR A 64 -3.46 8.61 1.47
CA TYR A 64 -3.42 8.88 0.03
C TYR A 64 -4.82 8.95 -0.60
N ILE A 65 -5.80 8.30 0.01
CA ILE A 65 -7.15 8.16 -0.56
C ILE A 65 -8.19 8.88 0.30
N ARG A 66 -9.42 8.93 -0.19
CA ARG A 66 -10.54 9.43 0.60
C ARG A 66 -11.01 8.37 1.57
N PRO A 67 -11.45 8.73 2.80
CA PRO A 67 -12.06 7.78 3.72
C PRO A 67 -13.27 7.06 3.10
N GLU A 68 -14.05 7.75 2.27
CA GLU A 68 -15.20 7.13 1.58
C GLU A 68 -14.81 6.12 0.51
N ASP A 69 -13.54 6.10 0.09
CA ASP A 69 -13.04 5.15 -0.89
C ASP A 69 -12.65 3.80 -0.27
N LEU A 70 -12.60 3.71 1.07
CA LEU A 70 -12.25 2.47 1.77
C LEU A 70 -13.25 1.32 1.50
N LYS A 71 -14.50 1.63 1.17
CA LYS A 71 -15.45 0.58 0.77
C LYS A 71 -15.18 0.00 -0.62
N TYR A 72 -14.40 0.68 -1.47
CA TYR A 72 -14.06 0.21 -2.80
C TYR A 72 -12.81 -0.68 -2.80
N ILE A 73 -11.96 -0.56 -1.78
CA ILE A 73 -10.79 -1.44 -1.65
C ILE A 73 -11.19 -2.88 -1.30
N GLU A 74 -12.40 -3.11 -0.76
CA GLU A 74 -12.97 -4.45 -0.57
C GLU A 74 -13.12 -5.23 -1.88
N SER A 75 -13.32 -4.55 -3.01
CA SER A 75 -13.41 -5.18 -4.32
C SER A 75 -12.04 -5.59 -4.87
N ILE A 76 -10.92 -5.21 -4.24
CA ILE A 76 -9.57 -5.55 -4.71
C ILE A 76 -9.27 -7.01 -4.35
N THR A 77 -9.16 -7.85 -5.37
CA THR A 77 -8.81 -9.27 -5.24
C THR A 77 -7.31 -9.51 -5.35
N ASP A 78 -6.59 -8.64 -6.05
CA ASP A 78 -5.14 -8.73 -6.20
C ASP A 78 -4.50 -7.37 -6.49
N ILE A 79 -3.33 -7.14 -5.88
CA ILE A 79 -2.36 -6.11 -6.27
C ILE A 79 -1.06 -6.83 -6.63
N TYR A 80 -0.60 -6.64 -7.86
CA TYR A 80 0.62 -7.29 -8.35
C TYR A 80 1.59 -6.28 -8.93
N VAL A 81 2.85 -6.34 -8.48
CA VAL A 81 3.95 -5.56 -9.03
C VAL A 81 4.78 -6.43 -9.97
N ASP A 82 4.92 -5.97 -11.21
CA ASP A 82 5.72 -6.62 -12.24
C ASP A 82 6.87 -5.74 -12.70
N TYR A 83 8.07 -6.32 -12.76
CA TYR A 83 9.25 -5.67 -13.31
C TYR A 83 9.60 -6.28 -14.67
N PRO A 84 9.39 -5.55 -15.78
CA PRO A 84 9.61 -6.08 -17.13
C PRO A 84 11.03 -6.62 -17.35
N ILE A 85 12.05 -6.09 -16.65
CA ILE A 85 13.44 -6.57 -16.71
C ILE A 85 13.61 -8.04 -16.31
N ALA A 86 12.65 -8.61 -15.57
CA ALA A 86 12.64 -10.03 -15.26
C ALA A 86 12.51 -10.90 -16.53
N GLU A 87 11.84 -10.39 -17.58
CA GLU A 87 11.54 -11.13 -18.81
C GLU A 87 12.26 -10.54 -20.04
N ASN A 88 12.28 -9.22 -20.19
CA ASN A 88 12.67 -8.55 -21.45
C ASN A 88 14.18 -8.27 -21.58
N GLY A 89 14.93 -8.30 -20.48
CA GLY A 89 16.39 -8.10 -20.47
C GLY A 89 16.88 -6.66 -20.71
N ASP A 90 16.02 -5.65 -20.77
CA ASP A 90 16.42 -4.24 -20.95
C ASP A 90 17.01 -3.64 -19.67
N ALA A 91 18.31 -3.83 -19.47
CA ALA A 91 19.01 -3.39 -18.28
C ALA A 91 19.02 -1.87 -18.08
N GLU A 92 18.71 -1.05 -19.08
CA GLU A 92 18.61 0.41 -18.89
C GLU A 92 17.33 0.80 -18.14
N LYS A 93 16.28 0.00 -18.28
CA LYS A 93 14.96 0.20 -17.67
C LYS A 93 14.69 -0.75 -16.52
N TYR A 94 15.75 -1.20 -15.84
CA TYR A 94 15.63 -2.18 -14.76
C TYR A 94 14.78 -1.72 -13.58
N ARG A 95 14.61 -0.40 -13.41
CA ARG A 95 13.78 0.21 -12.37
C ARG A 95 12.34 0.43 -12.81
N ASP A 96 12.02 0.29 -14.10
CA ASP A 96 10.64 0.41 -14.58
C ASP A 96 9.82 -0.77 -14.06
N PHE A 97 8.56 -0.49 -13.70
CA PHE A 97 7.65 -1.49 -13.14
C PHE A 97 6.21 -1.21 -13.55
N SER A 98 5.35 -2.19 -13.30
CA SER A 98 3.91 -2.08 -13.52
C SER A 98 3.19 -2.51 -12.26
N ILE A 99 2.12 -1.80 -11.91
CA ILE A 99 1.22 -2.17 -10.83
C ILE A 99 -0.11 -2.60 -11.45
N THR A 100 -0.57 -3.80 -11.14
CA THR A 100 -1.84 -4.33 -11.61
C THR A 100 -2.80 -4.49 -10.45
N PHE A 101 -3.96 -3.85 -10.55
CA PHE A 101 -5.09 -4.03 -9.66
C PHE A 101 -6.12 -4.94 -10.33
N SER A 102 -6.54 -5.99 -9.63
CA SER A 102 -7.65 -6.85 -10.04
C SER A 102 -8.84 -6.59 -9.13
N PHE A 103 -9.95 -6.14 -9.72
CA PHE A 103 -11.22 -5.93 -9.02
C PHE A 103 -12.14 -7.11 -9.31
N GLY A 104 -12.63 -7.76 -8.25
CA GLY A 104 -13.50 -8.92 -8.35
C GLY A 104 -14.98 -8.54 -8.62
N PRO A 105 -15.83 -9.54 -8.83
CA PRO A 105 -17.27 -9.35 -9.03
C PRO A 105 -18.01 -8.92 -7.76
N ASP A 106 -17.37 -9.09 -6.59
CA ASP A 106 -17.94 -8.74 -5.29
C ASP A 106 -17.63 -7.28 -4.93
N GLY A 107 -18.64 -6.55 -4.45
CA GLY A 107 -18.52 -5.18 -3.97
C GLY A 107 -19.05 -4.12 -4.93
N ASN A 108 -18.52 -2.89 -4.82
CA ASN A 108 -19.11 -1.69 -5.43
C ASN A 108 -18.30 -1.13 -6.62
N VAL A 109 -17.26 -1.86 -7.06
CA VAL A 109 -16.44 -1.52 -8.22
C VAL A 109 -16.74 -2.50 -9.35
N PRO A 110 -16.91 -2.05 -10.61
CA PRO A 110 -17.05 -2.97 -11.74
C PRO A 110 -15.88 -3.95 -11.83
N GLU A 111 -16.17 -5.23 -12.07
CA GLU A 111 -15.15 -6.28 -12.26
C GLU A 111 -14.24 -5.90 -13.43
N GLN A 112 -12.95 -5.74 -13.15
CA GLN A 112 -11.97 -5.30 -14.14
C GLN A 112 -10.54 -5.56 -13.67
N THR A 113 -9.59 -5.53 -14.59
CA THR A 113 -8.16 -5.58 -14.27
C THR A 113 -7.47 -4.39 -14.91
N VAL A 114 -6.77 -3.59 -14.11
CA VAL A 114 -6.14 -2.35 -14.55
C VAL A 114 -4.65 -2.41 -14.25
N THR A 115 -3.84 -2.33 -15.30
CA THR A 115 -2.37 -2.30 -15.20
C THR A 115 -1.85 -0.91 -15.51
N LYS A 116 -1.14 -0.31 -14.57
CA LYS A 116 -0.49 1.00 -14.71
C LYS A 116 1.03 0.84 -14.78
N HIS A 117 1.63 1.44 -15.80
CA HIS A 117 3.07 1.35 -16.07
C HIS A 117 3.81 2.59 -15.60
N PHE A 118 4.92 2.38 -14.89
CA PHE A 118 5.77 3.41 -14.34
C PHE A 118 7.18 3.33 -14.94
N ASN A 119 7.72 4.49 -15.31
CA ASN A 119 9.12 4.63 -15.66
C ASN A 119 9.86 5.48 -14.63
N VAL A 120 11.08 5.08 -14.33
CA VAL A 120 11.96 5.74 -13.35
C VAL A 120 13.01 6.55 -14.09
N LYS A 121 13.14 7.83 -13.76
CA LYS A 121 14.16 8.71 -14.33
C LYS A 121 14.90 9.46 -13.25
N ASP A 122 16.22 9.54 -13.38
CA ASP A 122 17.01 10.40 -12.50
C ASP A 122 16.93 11.85 -13.00
N GLU A 123 16.45 12.73 -12.14
CA GLU A 123 16.41 14.17 -12.36
C GLU A 123 17.02 14.88 -11.16
N GLU A 124 18.03 15.73 -11.40
CA GLU A 124 18.69 16.49 -10.34
C GLU A 124 19.28 15.62 -9.20
N GLY A 125 19.60 14.35 -9.49
CA GLY A 125 20.13 13.40 -8.51
C GLY A 125 19.05 12.63 -7.74
N GLU A 126 17.77 12.86 -8.04
CA GLU A 126 16.65 12.15 -7.44
C GLU A 126 15.97 11.26 -8.49
N ALA A 127 15.69 10.01 -8.14
CA ALA A 127 14.88 9.14 -8.97
C ALA A 127 13.42 9.58 -8.88
N LYS A 128 12.81 9.98 -9.99
CA LYS A 128 11.39 10.35 -10.10
C LYS A 128 10.59 9.33 -10.88
N LEU A 129 9.29 9.25 -10.55
CA LEU A 129 8.34 8.39 -11.25
C LEU A 129 7.53 9.16 -12.29
N TYR A 130 7.34 8.56 -13.46
CA TYR A 130 6.36 8.99 -14.44
C TYR A 130 5.51 7.82 -14.90
N SER A 131 4.27 8.12 -15.29
CA SER A 131 3.31 7.15 -15.82
C SER A 131 2.55 7.75 -16.99
N GLU A 132 1.82 6.89 -17.71
CA GLU A 132 0.73 7.32 -18.58
C GLU A 132 -0.63 7.09 -17.90
N PRO A 133 -1.69 7.83 -18.29
CA PRO A 133 -3.05 7.54 -17.87
C PRO A 133 -3.48 6.16 -18.34
N VAL A 134 -4.25 5.46 -17.51
CA VAL A 134 -4.87 4.19 -17.85
C VAL A 134 -6.36 4.28 -17.54
N ASP A 135 -7.17 3.74 -18.45
CA ASP A 135 -8.62 3.70 -18.29
C ASP A 135 -9.00 2.75 -17.15
N VAL A 136 -9.86 3.22 -16.26
CA VAL A 136 -10.45 2.47 -15.16
C VAL A 136 -11.93 2.82 -15.12
N GLU A 137 -12.79 1.82 -14.95
CA GLU A 137 -14.21 2.04 -14.74
C GLU A 137 -14.44 2.45 -13.28
N TRP A 138 -14.92 3.67 -13.08
CA TRP A 138 -15.23 4.21 -11.76
C TRP A 138 -16.49 3.56 -11.20
N PRO A 139 -16.60 3.40 -9.87
CA PRO A 139 -17.85 3.02 -9.21
C PRO A 139 -19.01 3.92 -9.63
N GLU A 140 -20.21 3.34 -9.74
CA GLU A 140 -21.42 4.09 -10.12
C GLU A 140 -21.62 5.33 -9.23
N GLU A 141 -21.42 5.16 -7.92
CA GLU A 141 -21.57 6.21 -6.92
C GLU A 141 -20.56 7.37 -7.07
N LEU A 142 -19.43 7.14 -7.75
CA LEU A 142 -18.42 8.16 -7.97
C LEU A 142 -18.51 8.82 -9.34
N LYS A 143 -19.44 8.42 -10.22
CA LYS A 143 -19.57 8.99 -11.57
C LYS A 143 -19.77 10.50 -11.56
N ASP A 144 -20.52 11.04 -10.61
CA ASP A 144 -20.79 12.48 -10.50
C ASP A 144 -19.56 13.32 -10.15
N ILE A 145 -18.52 12.69 -9.60
CA ILE A 145 -17.25 13.34 -9.27
C ILE A 145 -16.10 12.91 -10.19
N CYS A 146 -16.33 11.98 -11.12
CA CYS A 146 -15.32 11.49 -12.05
C CYS A 146 -14.76 12.63 -12.91
N PRO A 147 -13.43 12.88 -12.89
CA PRO A 147 -12.81 13.92 -13.70
C PRO A 147 -13.09 13.80 -15.20
N ALA A 148 -13.12 12.58 -15.75
CA ALA A 148 -13.43 12.34 -17.16
C ALA A 148 -14.86 12.76 -17.51
N THR A 149 -15.83 12.32 -16.72
CA THR A 149 -17.26 12.68 -16.90
C THR A 149 -17.50 14.18 -16.74
N ILE A 150 -16.81 14.84 -15.81
CA ILE A 150 -16.91 16.30 -15.63
C ILE A 150 -16.31 17.05 -16.82
N ARG A 151 -15.21 16.56 -17.40
CA ARG A 151 -14.59 17.15 -18.61
C ARG A 151 -15.54 17.05 -19.80
N GLU A 152 -16.19 15.91 -19.98
CA GLU A 152 -17.12 15.65 -21.08
C GLU A 152 -18.42 16.47 -20.98
N ASN A 153 -19.02 16.53 -19.79
CA ASN A 153 -20.31 17.19 -19.55
C ASN A 153 -20.21 18.71 -19.31
N LYS A 154 -19.04 19.30 -19.56
CA LYS A 154 -18.77 20.71 -19.28
C LYS A 154 -19.70 21.61 -20.11
N LEU A 155 -20.51 22.42 -19.42
CA LEU A 155 -21.57 23.23 -20.05
C LEU A 155 -21.08 24.50 -20.78
N GLY A 156 -19.78 24.79 -20.77
CA GLY A 156 -19.19 25.96 -21.44
C GLY A 156 -17.66 25.96 -21.44
N ASP A 157 -17.06 27.09 -21.82
CA ASP A 157 -15.59 27.19 -21.97
C ASP A 157 -14.82 27.09 -20.65
N ASN A 158 -15.48 27.34 -19.52
CA ASN A 158 -14.89 27.30 -18.18
C ASN A 158 -15.74 26.47 -17.22
N TYR A 159 -15.08 25.82 -16.25
CA TYR A 159 -15.80 25.12 -15.18
C TYR A 159 -16.52 26.11 -14.26
N THR A 160 -17.77 25.80 -13.97
CA THR A 160 -18.55 26.38 -12.88
C THR A 160 -17.90 26.10 -11.51
N THR A 161 -18.34 26.82 -10.48
CA THR A 161 -17.84 26.61 -9.11
C THR A 161 -18.14 25.18 -8.61
N GLU A 162 -19.33 24.65 -8.92
CA GLU A 162 -19.72 23.29 -8.53
C GLU A 162 -18.95 22.20 -9.30
N GLU A 163 -18.72 22.36 -10.60
CA GLU A 163 -17.86 21.45 -11.36
C GLU A 163 -16.43 21.44 -10.83
N LYS A 164 -15.86 22.62 -10.49
CA LYS A 164 -14.52 22.68 -9.86
C LYS A 164 -14.49 21.96 -8.51
N LYS A 165 -15.56 22.07 -7.71
CA LYS A 165 -15.66 21.39 -6.41
C LYS A 165 -15.70 19.87 -6.59
N ARG A 166 -16.60 19.37 -7.46
CA ARG A 166 -16.71 17.93 -7.78
C ARG A 166 -15.44 17.37 -8.38
N TYR A 167 -14.82 18.10 -9.32
CA TYR A 167 -13.55 17.71 -9.93
C TYR A 167 -12.47 17.54 -8.87
N ARG A 168 -12.28 18.53 -7.97
CA ARG A 168 -11.29 18.43 -6.89
C ARG A 168 -11.59 17.31 -5.90
N GLN A 169 -12.87 16.97 -5.68
CA GLN A 169 -13.25 15.83 -4.87
C GLN A 169 -12.86 14.52 -5.55
N GLY A 170 -13.17 14.35 -6.84
CA GLY A 170 -12.78 13.20 -7.63
C GLY A 170 -11.27 13.02 -7.74
N MET A 171 -10.51 14.11 -7.89
CA MET A 171 -9.04 14.06 -7.97
C MET A 171 -8.34 13.52 -6.70
N LYS A 172 -9.05 13.41 -5.58
CA LYS A 172 -8.55 12.77 -4.35
C LYS A 172 -8.90 11.29 -4.25
N SER A 173 -9.70 10.77 -5.18
CA SER A 173 -10.12 9.38 -5.16
C SER A 173 -9.02 8.46 -5.68
N LEU A 174 -8.93 7.24 -5.16
CA LEU A 174 -8.01 6.21 -5.67
C LEU A 174 -8.13 6.05 -7.18
N PHE A 175 -9.34 6.13 -7.72
CA PHE A 175 -9.59 5.98 -9.16
C PHE A 175 -8.94 7.09 -10.02
N ALA A 176 -8.72 8.29 -9.46
CA ALA A 176 -8.00 9.35 -10.17
C ALA A 176 -6.48 9.13 -10.22
N TRP A 177 -5.92 8.28 -9.35
CA TRP A 177 -4.51 7.89 -9.42
C TRP A 177 -4.19 7.14 -10.72
N PHE A 178 -5.15 6.41 -11.31
CA PHE A 178 -4.96 5.77 -12.61
C PHE A 178 -4.74 6.77 -13.76
N GLU A 179 -5.21 8.02 -13.64
CA GLU A 179 -4.90 9.11 -14.59
C GLU A 179 -3.59 9.86 -14.27
N TRP A 180 -2.95 9.62 -13.12
CA TRP A 180 -1.73 10.33 -12.71
C TRP A 180 -0.57 10.07 -13.68
N THR A 181 0.24 11.09 -13.96
CA THR A 181 1.38 10.97 -14.89
C THR A 181 2.72 11.44 -14.33
N GLY A 182 2.71 12.27 -13.27
CA GLY A 182 3.91 12.91 -12.74
C GLY A 182 4.33 14.15 -13.53
N LYS A 183 3.68 14.45 -14.66
CA LYS A 183 4.07 15.54 -15.57
C LYS A 183 3.38 16.88 -15.27
N LYS A 184 2.32 16.87 -14.46
CA LYS A 184 1.50 18.08 -14.20
C LYS A 184 1.37 18.34 -12.69
N PRO A 185 2.38 18.97 -12.07
CA PRO A 185 2.35 19.30 -10.64
C PRO A 185 1.08 20.07 -10.25
N ASN A 186 0.47 19.71 -9.13
CA ASN A 186 -0.74 20.33 -8.57
C ASN A 186 -2.02 20.26 -9.43
N LYS A 187 -2.01 19.53 -10.56
CA LYS A 187 -3.17 19.35 -11.45
C LYS A 187 -3.62 17.90 -11.58
N GLU A 188 -2.94 16.99 -10.90
CA GLU A 188 -3.17 15.54 -10.91
C GLU A 188 -3.50 15.05 -9.50
N PHE A 189 -3.68 13.73 -9.36
CA PHE A 189 -3.83 13.08 -8.07
C PHE A 189 -2.67 13.48 -7.14
N ARG A 190 -2.99 13.83 -5.90
CA ARG A 190 -2.01 14.29 -4.92
C ARG A 190 -1.10 13.13 -4.55
N SER A 191 0.21 13.35 -4.48
CA SER A 191 1.15 12.33 -3.99
C SER A 191 1.07 11.01 -4.77
N GLY A 192 0.82 11.09 -6.09
CA GLY A 192 0.70 9.90 -6.93
C GLY A 192 2.00 9.11 -7.07
N GLU A 193 3.15 9.79 -7.00
CA GLU A 193 4.46 9.13 -6.90
C GLU A 193 4.60 8.40 -5.55
N ASP A 194 4.29 9.08 -4.45
CA ASP A 194 4.40 8.52 -3.10
C ASP A 194 3.52 7.27 -2.94
N LEU A 195 2.27 7.29 -3.46
CA LEU A 195 1.40 6.12 -3.47
C LEU A 195 1.99 4.95 -4.29
N ALA A 196 2.59 5.25 -5.45
CA ALA A 196 3.24 4.21 -6.25
C ALA A 196 4.43 3.58 -5.51
N ARG A 197 5.23 4.40 -4.82
CA ARG A 197 6.35 3.93 -3.97
C ARG A 197 5.85 3.13 -2.77
N MET A 198 4.82 3.61 -2.08
CA MET A 198 4.19 2.90 -0.96
C MET A 198 3.76 1.49 -1.39
N ILE A 199 3.19 1.36 -2.58
CA ILE A 199 2.80 0.04 -3.12
C ILE A 199 4.03 -0.84 -3.38
N VAL A 200 5.05 -0.31 -4.05
CA VAL A 200 6.18 -1.11 -4.56
C VAL A 200 7.24 -1.41 -3.50
N ASP A 201 7.56 -0.43 -2.66
CA ASP A 201 8.64 -0.49 -1.69
C ASP A 201 8.18 -1.09 -0.35
N ASP A 202 6.87 -1.02 -0.05
CA ASP A 202 6.33 -1.46 1.25
C ASP A 202 5.16 -2.45 1.14
N LEU A 203 3.97 -2.01 0.74
CA LEU A 203 2.75 -2.83 0.77
C LEU A 203 2.92 -4.16 0.02
N PHE A 204 3.44 -4.12 -1.20
CA PHE A 204 3.57 -5.34 -2.00
C PHE A 204 4.62 -6.29 -1.39
N PRO A 205 5.87 -5.90 -1.11
CA PRO A 205 6.83 -6.78 -0.43
C PRO A 205 6.31 -7.33 0.89
N ASN A 206 5.69 -6.49 1.72
CA ASN A 206 5.34 -6.80 3.11
C ASN A 206 3.88 -7.27 3.32
N ALA A 207 3.10 -7.49 2.26
CA ALA A 207 1.68 -7.85 2.35
C ALA A 207 1.37 -9.00 3.33
N VAL A 208 2.16 -10.07 3.31
CA VAL A 208 1.92 -11.22 4.21
C VAL A 208 2.21 -10.88 5.68
N HIS A 209 3.15 -9.96 5.93
CA HIS A 209 3.45 -9.49 7.27
C HIS A 209 2.27 -8.68 7.81
N TYR A 210 1.78 -7.68 7.07
CA TYR A 210 0.60 -6.90 7.45
C TYR A 210 -0.63 -7.77 7.70
N TYR A 211 -0.89 -8.73 6.81
CA TYR A 211 -1.99 -9.67 7.01
C TYR A 211 -1.83 -10.46 8.31
N SER A 212 -0.62 -10.95 8.60
CA SER A 212 -0.36 -11.75 9.81
C SER A 212 -0.48 -10.92 11.08
N GLU A 213 -0.04 -9.67 11.06
CA GLU A 213 -0.19 -8.74 12.19
C GLU A 213 -1.67 -8.46 12.48
N ALA A 214 -2.47 -8.17 11.45
CA ALA A 214 -3.91 -7.97 11.61
C ALA A 214 -4.59 -9.18 12.27
N MET A 215 -4.26 -10.40 11.80
CA MET A 215 -4.83 -11.63 12.36
C MET A 215 -4.41 -11.90 13.81
N ASN A 216 -3.20 -11.50 14.20
CA ASN A 216 -2.73 -11.67 15.58
C ASN A 216 -3.39 -10.66 16.53
N ASN A 217 -3.53 -9.41 16.10
CA ASN A 217 -4.19 -8.37 16.89
C ASN A 217 -5.66 -8.72 17.16
N ASP A 218 -6.36 -9.26 16.16
CA ASP A 218 -7.73 -9.74 16.33
C ASP A 218 -7.81 -10.88 17.36
N GLN A 219 -6.88 -11.85 17.32
CA GLN A 219 -6.83 -12.95 18.29
C GLN A 219 -6.50 -12.49 19.72
N GLU A 220 -5.58 -11.55 19.90
CA GLU A 220 -5.27 -10.99 21.22
C GLU A 220 -6.48 -10.26 21.81
N SER A 221 -7.22 -9.51 20.98
CA SER A 221 -8.42 -8.81 21.42
C SER A 221 -9.55 -9.75 21.87
N GLU A 222 -9.72 -10.88 21.17
CA GLU A 222 -10.70 -11.93 21.54
C GLU A 222 -10.29 -12.71 22.80
N ALA A 223 -8.98 -12.83 23.06
CA ALA A 223 -8.48 -13.51 24.26
C ALA A 223 -8.62 -12.64 25.54
N GLU A 224 -8.49 -11.31 25.42
CA GLU A 224 -8.70 -10.39 26.54
C GLU A 224 -10.18 -10.33 26.97
N ASP A 225 -11.12 -10.33 26.01
CA ASP A 225 -12.57 -10.31 26.32
C ASP A 225 -13.04 -11.65 26.96
N SER A 226 -12.38 -12.76 26.65
CA SER A 226 -12.69 -14.06 27.27
C SER A 226 -12.14 -14.23 28.71
N SER A 227 -11.23 -13.36 29.16
CA SER A 227 -10.57 -13.47 30.48
C SER A 227 -11.28 -12.71 31.62
N GLU A 228 -12.33 -11.92 31.34
CA GLU A 228 -13.09 -11.19 32.37
C GLU A 228 -14.18 -12.05 33.07
N GLY A 229 -14.16 -13.37 32.93
CA GLY A 229 -15.24 -14.27 33.39
C GLY A 229 -14.96 -15.26 34.52
N GLU A 230 -13.75 -15.34 35.09
CA GLU A 230 -13.50 -16.24 36.23
C GLU A 230 -13.77 -15.53 37.57
N GLU A 231 -15.02 -15.60 38.03
CA GLU A 231 -15.38 -15.19 39.39
C GLU A 231 -14.63 -16.03 40.44
N LEU A 232 -13.91 -15.33 41.32
CA LEU A 232 -13.32 -15.88 42.54
C LEU A 232 -14.43 -16.28 43.53
N ASP A 233 -14.79 -17.57 43.56
CA ASP A 233 -15.65 -18.16 44.59
C ASP A 233 -14.91 -18.19 45.94
N LEU A 234 -15.09 -17.13 46.74
CA LEU A 234 -14.65 -17.06 48.14
C LEU A 234 -15.71 -17.72 49.04
N SER A 235 -15.74 -19.04 49.10
CA SER A 235 -16.41 -19.75 50.18
C SER A 235 -15.52 -19.79 51.43
N GLU A 236 -15.60 -18.76 52.28
CA GLU A 236 -15.06 -18.79 53.65
C GLU A 236 -16.03 -19.53 54.58
N ASP A 237 -15.68 -20.77 54.93
CA ASP A 237 -16.30 -21.59 55.97
C ASP A 237 -15.75 -21.15 57.34
N GLU A 238 -16.57 -20.51 58.19
CA GLU A 238 -16.19 -20.08 59.54
C GLU A 238 -16.07 -21.27 60.52
N PRO A 239 -14.96 -21.41 61.29
CA PRO A 239 -14.89 -22.37 62.38
C PRO A 239 -15.18 -21.76 63.78
N ASP A 240 -16.02 -22.49 64.52
CA ASP A 240 -16.42 -22.35 65.92
C ASP A 240 -15.28 -22.02 66.92
N LYS A 241 -15.43 -20.94 67.69
CA LYS A 241 -14.57 -20.61 68.85
C LYS A 241 -15.07 -21.25 70.14
N LYS A 242 -14.42 -22.34 70.58
CA LYS A 242 -14.45 -22.81 71.98
C LYS A 242 -13.49 -21.97 72.86
N LYS A 243 -14.03 -21.33 73.90
CA LYS A 243 -13.27 -20.68 74.99
C LYS A 243 -12.61 -21.73 75.89
N GLN A 244 -11.29 -21.63 76.08
CA GLN A 244 -10.54 -22.42 77.06
C GLN A 244 -10.16 -21.53 78.26
N LYS A 245 -10.49 -22.02 79.46
CA LYS A 245 -10.09 -21.48 80.77
C LYS A 245 -8.56 -21.56 80.93
N VAL A 246 -7.97 -20.55 81.57
CA VAL A 246 -6.69 -20.68 82.26
C VAL A 246 -6.95 -20.41 83.74
N ASP A 247 -6.76 -21.45 84.54
CA ASP A 247 -6.64 -21.42 86.00
C ASP A 247 -5.23 -20.91 86.36
N GLU A 248 -5.08 -20.16 87.45
CA GLU A 248 -4.09 -20.46 88.50
C GLU A 248 -4.18 -19.46 89.67
N THR A 249 -4.79 -19.96 90.75
CA THR A 249 -4.27 -20.00 92.13
C THR A 249 -3.16 -19.01 92.53
N GLN A 250 -3.53 -17.94 93.25
CA GLN A 250 -3.08 -17.60 94.62
C GLN A 250 -3.68 -16.27 95.08
#